data_AF-A0A7F5R924-F1
#
_entry.id   AF-A0A7F5R924-F1
#
_cell.length_a   1.000
_cell.length_b   1.000
_cell.length_c   1.000
_cell.angle_alpha   90.00
_cell.angle_beta   90.00
_cell.angle_gamma   90.00
#
_symmetry.space_group_name_H-M   'P 1'
#
loop_
_entity.id
_entity.type
_entity.pdbx_description
1 polymer ?
#
loop_
_entity_poly.entity_id
_entity_poly.type
_entity_poly.pdbx_seq_one_letter_code
_entity_poly.pdbx_strand_id
1 'polypeptide(L)'
;MRQRMFLPIYFLILLFDLSKGVDEKPSLYNYAGCVISGMQDADFNMGYDNTPIKDDFKGTIATFQTKDVYGVEISGTNYFNATLESDTLRIFTTDEYKNVEPEIGYDPFPEIKFQLDLQCIKGNISLRFVQPLTDVNNHDPYFEKEIYEYIYVQNSLPSNHQLTDNQSLSAFDIDMTNNRLSFSIEENDYFSIDTASTDSTTRQTFTTLTSLKDIEAPSTIKLNLSATVSICLIL
;
A
#
# COMPACT_ATOMS: atom_id res chain seq x y z
N MET A 1 15.85 -89.25 -1.35
CA MET A 1 16.13 -87.92 -1.94
C MET A 1 15.44 -87.80 -3.30
N ARG A 2 14.36 -87.03 -3.36
CA ARG A 2 13.81 -86.42 -4.59
C ARG A 2 12.73 -85.42 -4.14
N GLN A 3 13.09 -84.14 -4.16
CA GLN A 3 12.16 -83.03 -3.93
C GLN A 3 11.11 -83.00 -5.06
N ARG A 4 9.84 -82.79 -4.70
CA ARG A 4 8.84 -82.24 -5.61
C ARG A 4 8.28 -80.97 -5.02
N MET A 5 8.38 -79.95 -5.87
CA MET A 5 8.14 -78.53 -5.69
C MET A 5 6.64 -78.26 -5.92
N PHE A 6 5.99 -77.56 -4.99
CA PHE A 6 4.63 -77.05 -5.15
C PHE A 6 4.72 -75.61 -5.68
N LEU A 7 4.07 -75.32 -6.81
CA LEU A 7 3.81 -73.96 -7.29
C LEU A 7 2.59 -73.36 -6.58
N PRO A 8 2.62 -72.08 -6.17
CA PRO A 8 1.40 -71.30 -5.95
C PRO A 8 0.99 -70.52 -7.22
N ILE A 9 -0.32 -70.45 -7.42
CA ILE A 9 -1.01 -69.74 -8.50
C ILE A 9 -1.01 -68.24 -8.19
N TYR A 10 -0.56 -67.41 -9.14
CA TYR A 10 -0.66 -65.95 -9.06
C TYR A 10 -2.01 -65.47 -9.61
N PHE A 11 -2.77 -64.75 -8.78
CA PHE A 11 -3.94 -63.97 -9.21
C PHE A 11 -3.45 -62.59 -9.69
N LEU A 12 -3.65 -62.30 -10.97
CA LEU A 12 -3.39 -60.98 -11.56
C LEU A 12 -4.68 -60.14 -11.45
N ILE A 13 -4.72 -59.18 -10.53
CA ILE A 13 -5.80 -58.18 -10.49
C ILE A 13 -5.36 -57.03 -11.40
N LEU A 14 -5.99 -56.91 -12.56
CA LEU A 14 -5.93 -55.72 -13.40
C LEU A 14 -6.84 -54.65 -12.78
N LEU A 15 -6.26 -53.69 -12.07
CA LEU A 15 -6.91 -52.43 -11.77
C LEU A 15 -6.89 -51.59 -13.05
N PHE A 16 -8.06 -51.43 -13.68
CA PHE A 16 -8.26 -50.41 -14.70
C PHE A 16 -8.32 -49.05 -14.01
N ASP A 17 -7.24 -48.28 -14.08
CA ASP A 17 -7.26 -46.85 -13.81
C ASP A 17 -8.05 -46.15 -14.93
N LEU A 18 -9.35 -45.94 -14.68
CA LEU A 18 -10.14 -44.93 -15.38
C LEU A 18 -9.82 -43.56 -14.77
N SER A 19 -8.62 -43.07 -15.05
CA SER A 19 -8.32 -41.64 -14.98
C SER A 19 -9.11 -40.97 -16.10
N LYS A 20 -10.31 -40.50 -15.78
CA LYS A 20 -11.01 -39.51 -16.61
C LYS A 20 -10.12 -38.28 -16.64
N GLY A 21 -9.59 -37.96 -17.82
CA GLY A 21 -8.94 -36.68 -18.07
C GLY A 21 -9.83 -35.57 -17.53
N VAL A 22 -9.32 -34.84 -16.55
CA VAL A 22 -9.79 -33.49 -16.29
C VAL A 22 -9.47 -32.74 -17.58
N ASP A 23 -10.50 -32.33 -18.33
CA ASP A 23 -10.33 -31.35 -19.40
C ASP A 23 -9.70 -30.12 -18.74
N GLU A 24 -8.38 -29.99 -18.85
CA GLU A 24 -7.70 -28.71 -18.65
C GLU A 24 -8.37 -27.75 -19.62
N LYS A 25 -9.17 -26.82 -19.08
CA LYS A 25 -9.65 -25.70 -19.89
C LYS A 25 -8.40 -25.07 -20.51
N PRO A 26 -8.30 -24.98 -21.84
CA PRO A 26 -7.16 -24.34 -22.47
C PRO A 26 -7.04 -22.92 -21.91
N SER A 27 -5.81 -22.53 -21.57
CA SER A 27 -5.51 -21.21 -21.02
C SER A 27 -6.03 -20.12 -21.97
N LEU A 28 -6.67 -19.08 -21.41
CA LEU A 28 -7.20 -17.93 -22.16
C LEU A 28 -6.14 -17.27 -23.07
N TYR A 29 -4.88 -17.31 -22.64
CA TYR A 29 -3.71 -16.82 -23.38
C TYR A 29 -3.50 -17.51 -24.74
N ASN A 30 -3.64 -18.84 -24.79
CA ASN A 30 -3.53 -19.60 -26.04
C ASN A 30 -4.67 -19.26 -27.03
N TYR A 31 -5.78 -18.71 -26.55
CA TYR A 31 -6.92 -18.35 -27.38
C TYR A 31 -6.76 -17.00 -28.07
N ALA A 32 -6.25 -15.97 -27.36
CA ALA A 32 -6.04 -14.64 -27.92
C ALA A 32 -4.75 -14.57 -28.79
N GLY A 33 -3.76 -15.41 -28.50
CA GLY A 33 -2.55 -15.53 -29.30
C GLY A 33 -1.51 -14.42 -29.09
N CYS A 34 -1.69 -13.54 -28.11
CA CYS A 34 -0.62 -12.65 -27.64
C CYS A 34 0.51 -13.49 -27.06
N VAL A 35 1.76 -13.04 -27.23
CA VAL A 35 2.90 -13.53 -26.46
C VAL A 35 3.59 -12.37 -25.75
N ILE A 36 3.78 -12.47 -24.44
CA ILE A 36 4.55 -11.50 -23.65
C ILE A 36 5.71 -12.22 -22.96
N SER A 37 6.93 -11.78 -23.25
CA SER A 37 8.14 -12.39 -22.71
C SER A 37 8.20 -12.20 -21.20
N GLY A 38 8.36 -13.30 -20.47
CA GLY A 38 8.41 -13.31 -19.00
C GLY A 38 7.05 -13.53 -18.32
N MET A 39 5.95 -13.59 -19.07
CA MET A 39 4.63 -13.94 -18.55
C MET A 39 4.26 -15.37 -18.90
N GLN A 40 3.59 -16.06 -17.96
CA GLN A 40 3.08 -17.41 -18.09
C GLN A 40 1.55 -17.41 -18.22
N ASP A 41 0.99 -18.50 -18.73
CA ASP A 41 -0.47 -18.69 -18.83
C ASP A 41 -1.21 -18.51 -17.50
N ALA A 42 -0.56 -18.85 -16.39
CA ALA A 42 -1.10 -18.68 -15.05
C ALA A 42 -1.31 -17.19 -14.70
N ASP A 43 -0.46 -16.30 -15.20
CA ASP A 43 -0.52 -14.85 -14.91
C ASP A 43 -1.79 -14.23 -15.51
N PHE A 44 -2.27 -14.73 -16.66
CA PHE A 44 -3.53 -14.29 -17.26
C PHE A 44 -4.76 -14.72 -16.46
N ASN A 45 -4.63 -15.72 -15.58
CA ASN A 45 -5.70 -16.18 -14.71
C ASN A 45 -5.59 -15.60 -13.29
N MET A 46 -4.38 -15.47 -12.76
CA MET A 46 -4.10 -15.09 -11.37
C MET A 46 -3.71 -13.61 -11.22
N GLY A 47 -3.20 -13.01 -12.28
CA GLY A 47 -2.56 -11.70 -12.30
C GLY A 47 -1.04 -11.80 -12.38
N TYR A 48 -0.41 -10.72 -12.83
CA TYR A 48 1.04 -10.55 -12.85
C TYR A 48 1.47 -9.60 -11.73
N ASP A 49 2.31 -10.09 -10.82
CA ASP A 49 2.91 -9.30 -9.75
C ASP A 49 4.25 -8.73 -10.20
N ASN A 50 4.36 -7.40 -10.27
CA ASN A 50 5.60 -6.72 -10.65
C ASN A 50 6.55 -6.52 -9.47
N THR A 51 7.78 -6.12 -9.76
CA THR A 51 8.72 -5.69 -8.73
C THR A 51 8.24 -4.39 -8.07
N PRO A 52 8.38 -4.25 -6.74
CA PRO A 52 8.00 -3.02 -6.04
C PRO A 52 8.70 -1.77 -6.59
N ILE A 53 7.99 -0.66 -6.63
CA ILE A 53 8.52 0.68 -6.93
C ILE A 53 8.24 1.62 -5.78
N LYS A 54 9.01 2.70 -5.67
CA LYS A 54 8.71 3.76 -4.71
C LYS A 54 7.45 4.53 -5.14
N ASP A 55 6.68 5.00 -4.17
CA ASP A 55 5.54 5.90 -4.37
C ASP A 55 5.90 7.28 -4.98
N ASP A 56 7.16 7.68 -4.92
CA ASP A 56 7.72 8.86 -5.59
C ASP A 56 8.33 8.57 -6.96
N PHE A 57 8.27 7.32 -7.44
CA PHE A 57 8.96 6.88 -8.64
C PHE A 57 8.45 7.58 -9.91
N LYS A 58 9.36 7.89 -10.83
CA LYS A 58 9.04 8.43 -12.15
C LYS A 58 9.75 7.65 -13.25
N GLY A 59 8.98 7.07 -14.16
CA GLY A 59 9.49 6.43 -15.36
C GLY A 59 8.86 5.08 -15.65
N THR A 60 9.61 4.22 -16.34
CA THR A 60 9.17 2.89 -16.75
C THR A 60 9.23 1.91 -15.58
N ILE A 61 8.08 1.32 -15.24
CA ILE A 61 7.93 0.34 -14.16
C ILE A 61 8.07 -1.11 -14.67
N ALA A 62 7.80 -1.33 -15.96
CA ALA A 62 7.98 -2.63 -16.60
C ALA A 62 8.22 -2.47 -18.10
N THR A 63 9.06 -3.36 -18.64
CA THR A 63 9.31 -3.47 -20.10
C THR A 63 9.22 -4.94 -20.49
N PHE A 64 8.45 -5.23 -21.53
CA PHE A 64 8.29 -6.57 -22.06
C PHE A 64 8.52 -6.59 -23.57
N GLN A 65 9.13 -7.67 -24.05
CA GLN A 65 9.12 -8.01 -25.47
C GLN A 65 7.83 -8.78 -25.78
N THR A 66 7.12 -8.37 -26.82
CA THR A 66 5.84 -8.94 -27.20
C THR A 66 5.92 -9.59 -28.58
N LYS A 67 4.97 -10.47 -28.87
CA LYS A 67 4.71 -10.96 -30.22
C LYS A 67 3.21 -11.12 -30.41
N ASP A 68 2.74 -10.80 -31.61
CA ASP A 68 1.32 -10.88 -31.99
C ASP A 68 0.40 -9.97 -31.14
N VAL A 69 0.98 -8.92 -30.52
CA VAL A 69 0.30 -7.81 -29.84
C VAL A 69 0.36 -6.59 -30.74
N TYR A 70 -0.76 -5.89 -30.96
CA TYR A 70 -0.78 -4.68 -31.80
C TYR A 70 -1.46 -3.47 -31.13
N GLY A 71 -1.99 -3.65 -29.93
CA GLY A 71 -2.58 -2.57 -29.15
C GLY A 71 -2.51 -2.87 -27.67
N VAL A 72 -2.38 -1.82 -26.88
CA VAL A 72 -2.38 -1.88 -25.42
C VAL A 72 -3.13 -0.69 -24.86
N GLU A 73 -3.93 -0.94 -23.83
CA GLU A 73 -4.60 0.08 -23.02
C GLU A 73 -4.49 -0.33 -21.55
N ILE A 74 -4.46 0.66 -20.66
CA ILE A 74 -4.55 0.44 -19.21
C ILE A 74 -5.92 0.91 -18.74
N SER A 75 -6.58 0.09 -17.94
CA SER A 75 -7.85 0.43 -17.31
C SER A 75 -7.84 0.14 -15.80
N GLY A 76 -8.67 0.85 -15.04
CA GLY A 76 -8.75 0.72 -13.58
C GLY A 76 -7.75 1.59 -12.80
N THR A 77 -6.89 2.36 -13.47
CA THR A 77 -6.02 3.36 -12.82
C THR A 77 -5.68 4.48 -13.79
N ASN A 78 -5.41 5.68 -13.25
CA ASN A 78 -4.83 6.82 -13.96
C ASN A 78 -3.32 7.00 -13.68
N TYR A 79 -2.75 6.20 -12.77
CA TYR A 79 -1.36 6.31 -12.32
C TYR A 79 -0.34 5.73 -13.27
N PHE A 80 -0.77 4.79 -14.11
CA PHE A 80 0.07 4.14 -15.10
C PHE A 80 -0.50 4.32 -16.49
N ASN A 81 0.39 4.37 -17.46
CA ASN A 81 0.06 4.28 -18.87
C ASN A 81 0.99 3.29 -19.55
N ALA A 82 0.60 2.83 -20.74
CA ALA A 82 1.37 1.89 -21.53
C ALA A 82 1.63 2.41 -22.94
N THR A 83 2.79 2.08 -23.49
CA THR A 83 3.09 2.23 -24.91
C THR A 83 3.52 0.91 -25.50
N LEU A 84 3.16 0.70 -26.77
CA LEU A 84 3.64 -0.41 -27.58
C LEU A 84 4.37 0.17 -28.78
N GLU A 85 5.69 0.02 -28.81
CA GLU A 85 6.54 0.49 -29.90
C GLU A 85 7.21 -0.72 -30.56
N SER A 86 6.85 -0.98 -31.83
CA SER A 86 7.19 -2.22 -32.53
C SER A 86 6.70 -3.44 -31.75
N ASP A 87 7.61 -4.13 -31.05
CA ASP A 87 7.34 -5.31 -30.23
C ASP A 87 7.73 -5.08 -28.76
N THR A 88 7.87 -3.82 -28.34
CA THR A 88 8.25 -3.47 -26.97
C THR A 88 7.08 -2.79 -26.27
N LEU A 89 6.49 -3.50 -25.31
CA LEU A 89 5.51 -2.98 -24.38
C LEU A 89 6.24 -2.32 -23.20
N ARG A 90 5.90 -1.07 -22.89
CA ARG A 90 6.43 -0.34 -21.73
C ARG A 90 5.27 0.18 -20.89
N ILE A 91 5.33 -0.06 -19.59
CA ILE A 91 4.40 0.52 -18.62
C ILE A 91 5.16 1.55 -17.80
N PHE A 92 4.58 2.73 -17.61
CA PHE A 92 5.24 3.85 -16.94
C PHE A 92 4.25 4.69 -16.13
N THR A 93 4.78 5.40 -15.14
CA THR A 93 4.04 6.33 -14.28
C THR A 93 3.54 7.54 -15.05
N THR A 94 2.34 8.01 -14.76
CA THR A 94 1.79 9.30 -15.23
C THR A 94 2.09 10.42 -14.23
N ASP A 95 1.70 11.65 -14.56
CA ASP A 95 1.78 12.79 -13.64
C ASP A 95 0.81 12.68 -12.45
N GLU A 96 -0.22 11.83 -12.54
CA GLU A 96 -1.17 11.59 -11.45
C GLU A 96 -0.57 10.73 -10.35
N TYR A 97 0.51 9.97 -10.62
CA TYR A 97 1.12 9.07 -9.65
C TYR A 97 1.60 9.77 -8.38
N LYS A 98 1.94 11.07 -8.47
CA LYS A 98 2.28 11.91 -7.30
C LYS A 98 1.16 12.01 -6.25
N ASN A 99 -0.08 11.67 -6.61
CA ASN A 99 -1.26 11.74 -5.75
C ASN A 99 -1.65 10.36 -5.18
N VAL A 100 -0.78 9.35 -5.30
CA VAL A 100 -1.08 7.96 -4.90
C VAL A 100 -1.39 7.82 -3.41
N GLU A 101 -0.64 8.50 -2.54
CA GLU A 101 -0.80 8.32 -1.09
C GLU A 101 -2.09 8.89 -0.52
N PRO A 102 -2.55 10.11 -0.90
CA PRO A 102 -3.87 10.57 -0.51
C PRO A 102 -5.00 9.60 -0.86
N GLU A 103 -4.92 8.92 -2.01
CA GLU A 103 -5.98 8.02 -2.50
C GLU A 103 -5.92 6.61 -1.91
N ILE A 104 -4.73 6.01 -1.76
CA ILE A 104 -4.58 4.69 -1.13
C ILE A 104 -4.88 4.77 0.38
N GLY A 105 -4.44 5.84 1.04
CA GLY A 105 -4.51 5.95 2.49
C GLY A 105 -3.47 5.09 3.19
N TYR A 106 -3.72 4.74 4.47
CA TYR A 106 -2.87 3.82 5.19
C TYR A 106 -3.02 2.40 4.66
N ASP A 107 -1.92 1.83 4.18
CA ASP A 107 -1.84 0.43 3.76
C ASP A 107 -0.46 -0.13 4.12
N PRO A 108 -0.33 -1.17 4.96
CA PRO A 108 0.96 -1.78 5.29
C PRO A 108 1.59 -2.54 4.10
N PHE A 109 0.82 -2.84 3.05
CA PHE A 109 1.27 -3.51 1.85
C PHE A 109 0.70 -2.81 0.61
N PRO A 110 1.05 -1.53 0.39
CA PRO A 110 0.39 -0.71 -0.62
C PRO A 110 0.61 -1.28 -2.01
N GLU A 111 -0.47 -1.42 -2.78
CA GLU A 111 -0.44 -1.98 -4.13
C GLU A 111 -1.49 -1.32 -5.01
N ILE A 112 -1.13 -1.06 -6.28
CA ILE A 112 -2.08 -0.62 -7.30
C ILE A 112 -2.41 -1.80 -8.19
N LYS A 113 -3.71 -2.09 -8.31
CA LYS A 113 -4.24 -3.16 -9.16
C LYS A 113 -4.94 -2.53 -10.36
N PHE A 114 -4.53 -2.93 -11.56
CA PHE A 114 -5.12 -2.44 -12.80
C PHE A 114 -5.21 -3.55 -13.84
N GLN A 115 -5.87 -3.27 -14.96
CA GLN A 115 -5.95 -4.18 -16.09
C GLN A 115 -5.07 -3.65 -17.22
N LEU A 116 -4.33 -4.56 -17.83
CA LEU A 116 -3.61 -4.35 -19.08
C LEU A 116 -4.42 -5.02 -20.19
N ASP A 117 -5.13 -4.21 -20.96
CA ASP A 117 -6.02 -4.64 -22.03
C ASP A 117 -5.22 -4.72 -23.34
N LEU A 118 -5.02 -5.95 -23.82
CA LEU A 118 -4.18 -6.26 -24.97
C LEU A 118 -5.03 -6.63 -26.17
N GLN A 119 -4.66 -6.08 -27.32
CA GLN A 119 -5.24 -6.44 -28.61
C GLN A 119 -4.28 -7.40 -29.32
N CYS A 120 -4.73 -8.65 -29.51
CA CYS A 120 -3.92 -9.72 -30.07
C CYS A 120 -4.48 -10.21 -31.42
N ILE A 121 -3.65 -10.91 -32.19
CA ILE A 121 -4.02 -11.38 -33.54
C ILE A 121 -5.28 -12.27 -33.61
N LYS A 122 -5.59 -13.04 -32.56
CA LYS A 122 -6.78 -13.92 -32.52
C LYS A 122 -7.93 -13.38 -31.65
N GLY A 123 -7.72 -12.27 -30.94
CA GLY A 123 -8.72 -11.68 -30.05
C GLY A 123 -8.09 -10.77 -29.00
N ASN A 124 -8.91 -10.17 -28.16
CA ASN A 124 -8.44 -9.32 -27.08
C ASN A 124 -8.36 -10.12 -25.77
N ILE A 125 -7.40 -9.78 -24.92
CA ILE A 125 -7.26 -10.36 -23.58
C ILE A 125 -6.94 -9.25 -22.58
N SER A 126 -7.45 -9.39 -21.36
CA SER A 126 -7.17 -8.49 -20.26
C SER A 126 -6.33 -9.23 -19.22
N LEU A 127 -5.21 -8.63 -18.82
CA LEU A 127 -4.32 -9.15 -17.79
C LEU A 127 -4.46 -8.28 -16.54
N ARG A 128 -4.78 -8.91 -15.40
CA ARG A 128 -4.69 -8.24 -14.11
C ARG A 128 -3.22 -7.98 -13.78
N PHE A 129 -2.85 -6.73 -13.57
CA PHE A 129 -1.52 -6.32 -13.19
C PHE A 129 -1.55 -5.80 -11.75
N VAL A 130 -0.58 -6.23 -10.95
CA VAL A 130 -0.39 -5.77 -9.57
C VAL A 130 0.97 -5.10 -9.50
N GLN A 131 0.96 -3.83 -9.10
CA GLN A 131 2.16 -3.05 -8.86
C GLN A 131 2.29 -2.78 -7.35
N PRO A 132 3.12 -3.56 -6.63
CA PRO A 132 3.46 -3.25 -5.25
C PRO A 132 4.20 -1.93 -5.14
N LEU A 133 3.98 -1.22 -4.04
CA LEU A 133 4.62 0.04 -3.71
C LEU A 133 5.52 -0.10 -2.48
N THR A 134 6.51 0.79 -2.39
CA THR A 134 7.30 1.03 -1.19
C THR A 134 7.13 2.50 -0.84
N ASP A 135 6.59 2.75 0.34
CA ASP A 135 6.44 4.10 0.88
C ASP A 135 7.83 4.73 1.10
N VAL A 136 7.98 5.97 0.62
CA VAL A 136 9.08 6.86 0.96
C VAL A 136 8.51 8.01 1.76
N ASN A 137 9.04 8.23 2.97
CA ASN A 137 8.72 9.42 3.76
C ASN A 137 9.15 10.70 3.03
N ASN A 138 8.21 11.27 2.28
CA ASN A 138 8.39 12.43 1.42
C ASN A 138 7.35 13.52 1.69
N HIS A 139 6.48 13.32 2.69
CA HIS A 139 5.58 14.33 3.21
C HIS A 139 5.94 14.71 4.64
N ASP A 140 6.11 16.01 4.87
CA ASP A 140 6.26 16.52 6.22
C ASP A 140 4.90 16.52 6.95
N PRO A 141 4.90 16.26 8.29
CA PRO A 141 3.69 16.40 9.09
C PRO A 141 3.13 17.81 9.04
N TYR A 142 1.81 17.95 9.08
CA TYR A 142 1.15 19.26 9.14
C TYR A 142 0.04 19.32 10.19
N PHE A 143 -0.14 20.48 10.80
CA PHE A 143 -1.24 20.74 11.72
C PHE A 143 -2.49 21.17 10.96
N GLU A 144 -3.68 20.86 11.50
CA GLU A 144 -4.96 21.33 10.92
C GLU A 144 -5.08 22.86 10.95
N LYS A 145 -4.50 23.48 11.99
CA LYS A 145 -4.53 24.91 12.24
C LYS A 145 -3.13 25.43 12.48
N GLU A 146 -2.87 26.65 12.01
CA GLU A 146 -1.64 27.38 12.33
C GLU A 146 -1.59 27.81 13.81
N ILE A 147 -2.76 28.11 14.41
CA ILE A 147 -2.88 28.56 15.80
C ILE A 147 -4.02 27.81 16.50
N TYR A 148 -3.71 27.25 17.67
CA TYR A 148 -4.68 26.67 18.60
C TYR A 148 -4.84 27.61 19.80
N GLU A 149 -6.01 28.23 19.94
CA GLU A 149 -6.30 29.18 21.01
C GLU A 149 -7.19 28.55 22.10
N TYR A 150 -6.73 28.59 23.34
CA TYR A 150 -7.48 28.13 24.51
C TYR A 150 -7.79 29.32 25.42
N ILE A 151 -9.07 29.59 25.66
CA ILE A 151 -9.54 30.71 26.49
C ILE A 151 -10.24 30.17 27.73
N TYR A 152 -9.71 30.51 28.90
CA TYR A 152 -10.32 30.20 30.19
C TYR A 152 -10.79 31.48 30.88
N VAL A 153 -12.04 31.48 31.35
CA VAL A 153 -12.68 32.63 32.03
C VAL A 153 -12.67 32.46 33.55
N GLN A 154 -12.03 31.40 34.06
CA GLN A 154 -11.87 31.17 35.49
C GLN A 154 -10.72 32.00 36.08
N ASN A 155 -10.71 32.17 37.40
CA ASN A 155 -9.65 32.91 38.08
C ASN A 155 -8.29 32.20 38.00
N SER A 156 -8.27 30.89 37.80
CA SER A 156 -7.05 30.12 37.57
C SER A 156 -7.31 28.88 36.72
N LEU A 157 -6.28 28.44 36.00
CA LEU A 157 -6.20 27.10 35.41
C LEU A 157 -5.45 26.21 36.40
N PRO A 158 -6.06 25.14 36.94
CA PRO A 158 -5.38 24.28 37.90
C PRO A 158 -4.26 23.48 37.26
N SER A 159 -3.31 23.04 38.08
CA SER A 159 -2.29 22.05 37.72
C SER A 159 -2.91 20.70 37.32
N ASN A 160 -2.23 19.98 36.42
CA ASN A 160 -2.68 18.72 35.82
C ASN A 160 -4.00 18.82 35.03
N HIS A 161 -4.38 20.03 34.61
CA HIS A 161 -5.52 20.25 33.73
C HIS A 161 -5.11 19.96 32.29
N GLN A 162 -5.87 19.09 31.63
CA GLN A 162 -5.68 18.76 30.22
C GLN A 162 -6.43 19.74 29.33
N LEU A 163 -5.75 20.30 28.33
CA LEU A 163 -6.32 21.24 27.37
C LEU A 163 -7.10 20.49 26.27
N THR A 164 -8.21 19.84 26.65
CA THR A 164 -9.06 19.05 25.75
C THR A 164 -10.42 19.68 25.47
N ASP A 165 -10.76 20.76 26.18
CA ASP A 165 -12.17 21.12 26.42
C ASP A 165 -12.95 21.62 25.21
N ASN A 166 -12.29 22.05 24.13
CA ASN A 166 -12.99 22.61 22.94
C ASN A 166 -12.27 22.41 21.61
N GLN A 167 -11.05 21.87 21.62
CA GLN A 167 -10.31 21.55 20.41
C GLN A 167 -9.26 20.49 20.72
N SER A 168 -9.14 19.52 19.83
CA SER A 168 -8.08 18.51 19.89
C SER A 168 -6.86 19.04 19.15
N LEU A 169 -5.71 19.04 19.81
CA LEU A 169 -4.44 19.29 19.15
C LEU A 169 -4.07 18.04 18.34
N SER A 170 -3.88 18.22 17.04
CA SER A 170 -3.56 17.10 16.14
C SER A 170 -2.75 17.56 14.94
N ALA A 171 -2.01 16.61 14.38
CA ALA A 171 -1.29 16.77 13.14
C ALA A 171 -1.52 15.53 12.26
N PHE A 172 -1.34 15.70 10.97
CA PHE A 172 -1.52 14.69 9.95
C PHE A 172 -0.21 14.45 9.24
N ASP A 173 -0.06 13.23 8.75
CA ASP A 173 1.01 12.85 7.85
C ASP A 173 0.43 11.90 6.82
N ILE A 174 0.57 12.24 5.54
CA ILE A 174 -0.11 11.51 4.47
C ILE A 174 0.68 10.32 3.96
N ASP A 175 1.87 10.06 4.49
CA ASP A 175 2.63 8.86 4.12
C ASP A 175 1.79 7.58 4.38
N MET A 176 1.92 6.57 3.53
CA MET A 176 1.11 5.33 3.63
C MET A 176 1.42 4.49 4.88
N THR A 177 2.67 4.46 5.34
CA THR A 177 3.19 3.65 6.45
C THR A 177 4.08 4.42 7.42
N ASN A 178 4.70 5.52 6.98
CA ASN A 178 5.59 6.38 7.77
C ASN A 178 4.87 7.53 8.52
N ASN A 179 3.57 7.43 8.75
CA ASN A 179 2.72 8.53 9.23
C ASN A 179 2.59 8.70 10.77
N ARG A 180 3.39 7.99 11.56
CA ARG A 180 3.30 8.07 13.03
C ARG A 180 4.03 9.30 13.55
N LEU A 181 3.35 10.12 14.34
CA LEU A 181 3.90 11.40 14.80
C LEU A 181 4.32 11.40 16.27
N SER A 182 5.43 12.07 16.54
CA SER A 182 5.86 12.51 17.86
C SER A 182 5.68 14.02 17.95
N PHE A 183 5.08 14.46 19.04
CA PHE A 183 4.90 15.88 19.33
C PHE A 183 5.94 16.36 20.34
N SER A 184 6.40 17.58 20.14
CA SER A 184 7.22 18.32 21.09
C SER A 184 6.66 19.72 21.28
N ILE A 185 6.83 20.25 22.48
CA ILE A 185 6.58 21.65 22.80
C ILE A 185 7.89 22.28 23.22
N GLU A 186 8.09 23.55 22.91
CA GLU A 186 9.27 24.27 23.38
C GLU A 186 9.38 24.25 24.92
N GLU A 187 10.61 24.35 25.42
CA GLU A 187 10.88 24.33 26.86
C GLU A 187 10.12 25.46 27.57
N ASN A 188 9.34 25.10 28.58
CA ASN A 188 8.48 26.04 29.28
C ASN A 188 8.10 25.53 30.69
N ASP A 189 7.68 26.44 31.57
CA ASP A 189 7.33 26.13 32.96
C ASP A 189 5.83 25.86 33.19
N TYR A 190 5.03 25.77 32.12
CA TYR A 190 3.56 25.85 32.20
C TYR A 190 2.85 24.58 31.74
N PHE A 191 3.33 23.95 30.68
CA PHE A 191 2.67 22.84 30.01
C PHE A 191 3.67 21.76 29.63
N SER A 192 3.22 20.52 29.78
CA SER A 192 3.82 19.33 29.18
C SER A 192 2.95 18.85 28.02
N ILE A 193 3.55 18.06 27.13
CA ILE A 193 2.86 17.42 26.02
C ILE A 193 2.91 15.90 26.20
N ASP A 194 1.74 15.27 26.13
CA ASP A 194 1.56 13.84 26.43
C ASP A 194 1.40 12.99 25.16
N THR A 195 1.41 11.67 25.40
CA THR A 195 1.36 10.59 24.40
C THR A 195 0.42 10.86 23.24
N ALA A 196 0.97 10.63 22.05
CA ALA A 196 0.27 10.80 20.80
C ALA A 196 -0.53 9.52 20.47
N SER A 197 -1.81 9.66 20.12
CA SER A 197 -2.62 8.55 19.60
C SER A 197 -2.87 8.76 18.11
N THR A 198 -2.45 7.82 17.28
CA THR A 198 -2.67 7.86 15.83
C THR A 198 -3.93 7.10 15.45
N ASP A 199 -4.87 7.77 14.77
CA ASP A 199 -5.88 7.11 13.96
C ASP A 199 -5.25 6.80 12.60
N SER A 200 -4.94 5.53 12.37
CA SER A 200 -4.32 5.08 11.12
C SER A 200 -5.21 5.30 9.90
N THR A 201 -6.53 5.36 10.07
CA THR A 201 -7.47 5.53 8.94
C THR A 201 -7.38 6.93 8.36
N THR A 202 -7.37 7.93 9.24
CA THR A 202 -7.27 9.35 8.88
C THR A 202 -5.84 9.84 8.82
N ARG A 203 -4.88 9.02 9.28
CA ARG A 203 -3.47 9.35 9.48
C ARG A 203 -3.29 10.59 10.37
N GLN A 204 -4.24 10.78 11.28
CA GLN A 204 -4.27 11.87 12.22
C GLN A 204 -3.69 11.39 13.54
N THR A 205 -2.71 12.11 14.06
CA THR A 205 -2.20 11.87 15.40
C THR A 205 -2.66 12.99 16.33
N PHE A 206 -3.34 12.61 17.41
CA PHE A 206 -3.82 13.50 18.46
C PHE A 206 -2.83 13.54 19.62
N THR A 207 -2.71 14.70 20.27
CA THR A 207 -1.92 14.87 21.49
C THR A 207 -2.68 15.77 22.47
N THR A 208 -2.19 15.87 23.71
CA THR A 208 -2.79 16.65 24.78
C THR A 208 -1.72 17.48 25.47
N LEU A 209 -2.06 18.73 25.80
CA LEU A 209 -1.26 19.57 26.66
C LEU A 209 -1.80 19.49 28.09
N THR A 210 -0.91 19.27 29.05
CA THR A 210 -1.25 19.15 30.47
C THR A 210 -0.53 20.25 31.25
N SER A 211 -1.27 21.05 32.02
CA SER A 211 -0.68 22.11 32.85
C SER A 211 0.21 21.52 33.96
N LEU A 212 1.39 22.11 34.16
CA LEU A 212 2.37 21.68 35.14
C LEU A 212 2.18 22.31 36.52
N LYS A 213 1.48 23.46 36.57
CA LYS A 213 1.23 24.25 37.78
C LYS A 213 -0.06 25.04 37.63
N ASP A 214 -0.54 25.59 38.74
CA ASP A 214 -1.65 26.54 38.73
C ASP A 214 -1.24 27.82 37.98
N ILE A 215 -2.10 28.30 37.09
CA ILE A 215 -1.88 29.51 36.28
C ILE A 215 -2.99 30.50 36.61
N GLU A 216 -2.64 31.53 37.37
CA GLU A 216 -3.58 32.58 37.80
C GLU A 216 -3.92 33.54 36.67
N ALA A 217 -5.16 34.01 36.63
CA ALA A 217 -5.59 35.09 35.76
C ALA A 217 -5.18 36.46 36.35
N PRO A 218 -4.84 37.46 35.50
CA PRO A 218 -4.70 37.37 34.05
C PRO A 218 -3.34 36.80 33.62
N SER A 219 -3.35 35.85 32.69
CA SER A 219 -2.14 35.29 32.09
C SER A 219 -2.33 35.08 30.59
N THR A 220 -1.29 35.31 29.80
CA THR A 220 -1.22 34.96 28.38
C THR A 220 0.08 34.21 28.12
N ILE A 221 -0.04 32.98 27.65
CA ILE A 221 1.08 32.09 27.37
C ILE A 221 1.00 31.74 25.88
N LYS A 222 2.14 31.86 25.19
CA LYS A 222 2.29 31.47 23.79
C LYS A 222 3.42 30.46 23.72
N LEU A 223 3.17 29.33 23.07
CA LEU A 223 4.11 28.23 22.96
C LEU A 223 4.18 27.73 21.52
N ASN A 224 5.39 27.38 21.09
CA ASN A 224 5.60 26.71 19.82
C ASN A 224 5.50 25.19 19.97
N LEU A 225 4.76 24.58 19.05
CA LEU A 225 4.54 23.15 18.95
C LEU A 225 5.19 22.62 17.67
N SER A 226 5.67 21.40 17.71
CA SER A 226 6.23 20.72 16.54
C SER A 226 5.79 19.27 16.51
N ALA A 227 5.57 18.76 15.31
CA ALA A 227 5.29 17.35 15.04
C ALA A 227 6.36 16.81 14.10
N THR A 228 6.83 15.58 14.35
CA THR A 228 7.86 14.91 13.55
C THR A 228 7.51 13.45 13.36
N VAL A 229 7.90 12.86 12.23
CA VAL A 229 7.74 11.42 12.02
C VAL A 229 8.60 10.64 13.03
N SER A 230 7.94 9.71 13.72
CA SER A 230 8.57 8.82 14.67
C SER A 230 9.17 7.65 13.92
N ILE A 231 10.48 7.70 13.66
CA ILE A 231 11.21 6.54 13.13
C ILE A 231 11.28 5.50 14.25
N CYS A 232 10.45 4.47 14.17
CA CYS A 232 10.55 3.33 15.06
C CYS A 232 11.77 2.50 14.62
N LEU A 233 12.94 2.79 15.19
CA LEU A 233 14.10 1.90 15.11
C LEU A 233 13.77 0.63 15.88
N ILE A 234 13.29 -0.38 15.16
CA ILE A 234 13.24 -1.75 15.68
C ILE A 234 14.69 -2.25 15.69
N LEU A 235 15.34 -2.19 16.85
CA LEU A 235 16.64 -2.81 17.13
C LEU A 235 16.49 -4.31 17.37
#